data_AF-A0A3B8WQ87-F1
#
_entry.id   AF-A0A3B8WQ87-F1
#
_cell.length_a   1.000
_cell.length_b   1.000
_cell.length_c   1.000
_cell.angle_alpha   90.00
_cell.angle_beta   90.00
_cell.angle_gamma   90.00
#
_symmetry.space_group_name_H-M   'P 1'
#
loop_
_entity.id
_entity.type
_entity.pdbx_description
1 polymer ?
#
loop_
_entity_poly.entity_id
_entity_poly.type
_entity_poly.pdbx_seq_one_letter_code
_entity_poly.pdbx_strand_id
1 'polypeptide(L)'
;MKKSPIVICHLILMIALFLCATFATVMFLGGFEFAVEGKVRTDRLLTGFSTIMAMVMLIMGILYLFNEYSKQASFFYKAFLLIIVLITVLVMISDDISPDMNGLILAKCVLSGVKVIVLLLLAFWKNLGKKKSFILFSILISMDVASLILVLINMINTSFNFSLMGVITAIVADGTVGLGFRGKYIDKAERGSI
;
A
#
# COMPACT_ATOMS: atom_id res chain seq x y z
N MET A 1 6.57 3.30 -25.86
CA MET A 1 7.60 4.37 -25.78
C MET A 1 8.84 3.85 -25.03
N LYS A 2 10.02 4.51 -25.08
CA LYS A 2 11.13 4.13 -24.18
C LYS A 2 10.70 4.41 -22.73
N LYS A 3 10.65 3.38 -21.87
CA LYS A 3 10.34 3.55 -20.45
C LYS A 3 11.43 4.40 -19.78
N SER A 4 11.02 5.39 -18.98
CA SER A 4 11.95 6.22 -18.21
C SER A 4 12.77 5.36 -17.23
N PRO A 5 14.06 5.65 -16.99
CA PRO A 5 14.90 4.89 -16.05
C PRO A 5 14.29 4.75 -14.66
N ILE A 6 13.55 5.77 -14.20
CA ILE A 6 12.86 5.76 -12.89
C ILE A 6 11.77 4.68 -12.86
N VAL A 7 11.02 4.52 -13.95
CA VAL A 7 9.95 3.51 -14.05
C VAL A 7 10.54 2.10 -14.06
N ILE A 8 11.68 1.91 -14.72
CA ILE A 8 12.39 0.63 -14.75
C ILE A 8 12.91 0.27 -13.36
N CYS A 9 13.57 1.20 -12.68
CA CYS A 9 14.03 1.01 -11.30
C CYS A 9 12.88 0.66 -10.36
N HIS A 10 11.76 1.40 -10.45
CA HIS A 10 10.57 1.15 -9.64
C HIS A 10 9.95 -0.22 -9.92
N LEU A 11 9.88 -0.64 -11.19
CA LEU A 11 9.41 -1.98 -11.58
C LEU A 11 10.29 -3.09 -11.02
N ILE A 12 11.62 -2.97 -11.10
CA ILE A 12 12.56 -3.93 -10.51
C ILE A 12 12.30 -4.08 -9.01
N LEU A 13 12.11 -2.96 -8.33
CA LEU A 13 11.87 -2.95 -6.89
C LEU A 13 10.50 -3.55 -6.52
N MET A 14 9.45 -3.27 -7.30
CA MET A 14 8.14 -3.93 -7.14
C MET A 14 8.22 -5.45 -7.36
N ILE A 15 9.00 -5.91 -8.35
CA ILE A 15 9.21 -7.34 -8.62
C ILE A 15 9.98 -7.99 -7.48
N ALA A 16 11.03 -7.35 -6.97
CA ALA A 16 11.79 -7.84 -5.82
C ALA A 16 10.87 -8.00 -4.58
N LEU A 17 10.05 -7.00 -4.29
CA LEU A 17 9.06 -7.07 -3.21
C LEU A 17 8.02 -8.16 -3.45
N PHE A 18 7.56 -8.35 -4.69
CA PHE A 18 6.62 -9.41 -5.04
C PHE A 18 7.21 -10.79 -4.77
N LEU A 19 8.48 -11.02 -5.12
CA LEU A 19 9.18 -12.26 -4.82
C LEU A 19 9.32 -12.49 -3.31
N CYS A 20 9.68 -11.46 -2.55
CA CYS A 20 9.74 -11.54 -1.09
C CYS A 20 8.36 -11.84 -0.46
N ALA A 21 7.30 -11.19 -0.94
CA ALA A 21 5.94 -11.42 -0.47
C ALA A 21 5.43 -12.82 -0.84
N THR A 22 5.83 -13.35 -2.00
CA THR A 22 5.56 -14.72 -2.42
C THR A 22 6.20 -15.71 -1.45
N PHE A 23 7.48 -15.51 -1.13
CA PHE A 23 8.18 -16.35 -0.17
C PHE A 23 7.50 -16.32 1.22
N ALA A 24 7.15 -15.12 1.72
CA ALA A 24 6.44 -14.97 2.97
C ALA A 24 5.06 -15.68 2.97
N THR A 25 4.34 -15.62 1.84
CA THR A 25 3.05 -16.29 1.68
C THR A 25 3.20 -17.81 1.64
N VAL A 26 4.21 -18.34 0.95
CA VAL A 26 4.50 -19.78 0.92
C VAL A 26 4.87 -20.28 2.32
N MET A 27 5.70 -19.54 3.06
CA MET A 27 6.02 -19.87 4.45
C MET A 27 4.79 -19.82 5.37
N PHE A 28 3.89 -18.85 5.16
CA PHE A 28 2.61 -18.77 5.88
C PHE A 28 1.71 -19.97 5.58
N LEU A 29 1.54 -20.33 4.30
CA LEU A 29 0.70 -21.46 3.87
C LEU A 29 1.29 -22.81 4.28
N GLY A 30 2.60 -23.01 4.16
CA GLY A 30 3.30 -24.21 4.62
C GLY A 30 3.37 -24.34 6.15
N GLY A 31 3.36 -23.22 6.88
CA GLY A 31 3.22 -23.20 8.34
C GLY A 31 1.80 -23.50 8.84
N PHE A 32 0.80 -23.40 7.96
CA PHE A 32 -0.60 -23.73 8.28
C PHE A 32 -0.80 -25.23 8.52
N GLU A 33 0.04 -26.09 7.92
CA GLU A 33 0.04 -27.54 8.17
C GLU A 33 0.63 -27.91 9.55
N PHE A 34 1.37 -27.01 10.20
CA PHE A 34 1.89 -27.20 11.57
C PHE A 34 1.04 -26.48 12.64
N ALA A 35 -0.09 -25.89 12.27
CA ALA A 35 -1.06 -25.32 13.21
C ALA A 35 -1.91 -26.46 13.83
N VAL A 36 -1.25 -27.20 14.71
CA VAL A 36 -1.80 -28.15 15.67
C VAL A 36 -3.01 -27.56 16.40
N GLU A 37 -4.00 -28.43 16.63
CA GLU A 37 -5.28 -28.24 17.31
C GLU A 37 -5.32 -27.10 18.35
N GLY A 38 -6.29 -26.19 18.18
CA GLY A 38 -6.94 -25.54 19.33
C GLY A 38 -6.73 -24.04 19.53
N LYS A 39 -5.81 -23.37 18.81
CA LYS A 39 -5.68 -21.89 18.88
C LYS A 39 -5.33 -21.28 17.53
N VAL A 40 -6.34 -21.10 16.68
CA VAL A 40 -6.23 -20.19 15.53
C VAL A 40 -6.08 -18.79 16.09
N ARG A 41 -4.85 -18.28 16.05
CA ARG A 41 -4.49 -16.93 16.47
C ARG A 41 -4.93 -15.97 15.36
N THR A 42 -6.04 -15.25 15.57
CA THR A 42 -6.67 -14.34 14.58
C THR A 42 -5.67 -13.34 13.97
N ASP A 43 -4.66 -12.93 14.74
CA ASP A 43 -3.51 -12.12 14.33
C ASP A 43 -2.72 -12.74 13.17
N ARG A 44 -2.48 -14.06 13.21
CA ARG A 44 -1.73 -14.77 12.15
C ARG A 44 -2.55 -14.84 10.85
N LEU A 45 -3.86 -15.08 10.96
CA LEU A 45 -4.76 -15.08 9.81
C LEU A 45 -4.81 -13.71 9.12
N LEU A 46 -4.97 -12.63 9.89
CA LEU A 46 -4.98 -11.26 9.37
C LEU A 46 -3.65 -10.89 8.71
N THR A 47 -2.53 -11.33 9.28
CA THR A 47 -1.19 -11.11 8.70
C THR A 47 -1.02 -11.85 7.38
N GLY A 48 -1.42 -13.13 7.32
CA GLY A 48 -1.37 -13.92 6.10
C GLY A 48 -2.25 -13.34 4.98
N PHE A 49 -3.48 -12.96 5.32
CA PHE A 49 -4.39 -12.33 4.35
C PHE A 49 -3.86 -10.98 3.85
N SER A 50 -3.28 -10.16 4.73
CA SER A 50 -2.64 -8.91 4.35
C SER A 50 -1.45 -9.11 3.41
N THR A 51 -0.69 -10.20 3.58
CA THR A 51 0.45 -10.54 2.72
C THR A 51 -0.02 -10.96 1.32
N ILE A 52 -1.08 -11.77 1.24
CA ILE A 52 -1.70 -12.15 -0.04
C ILE A 52 -2.24 -10.90 -0.75
N MET A 53 -2.94 -10.02 -0.02
CA MET A 53 -3.44 -8.77 -0.59
C MET A 53 -2.29 -7.87 -1.09
N ALA A 54 -1.17 -7.81 -0.37
CA ALA A 54 0.02 -7.09 -0.82
C ALA A 54 0.60 -7.66 -2.12
N MET A 55 0.57 -8.99 -2.32
CA MET A 55 0.96 -9.60 -3.60
C MET A 55 0.04 -9.16 -4.74
N VAL A 56 -1.28 -9.23 -4.54
CA VAL A 56 -2.26 -8.82 -5.56
C VAL A 56 -2.11 -7.33 -5.88
N MET A 57 -1.89 -6.49 -4.85
CA MET A 57 -1.57 -5.07 -5.01
C MET A 57 -0.34 -4.88 -5.92
N LEU A 58 0.76 -5.55 -5.63
CA LEU A 58 1.98 -5.43 -6.42
C LEU A 58 1.76 -5.86 -7.88
N ILE A 59 1.03 -6.96 -8.13
CA ILE A 59 0.67 -7.40 -9.49
C ILE A 59 -0.12 -6.31 -10.22
N MET A 60 -1.14 -5.73 -9.59
CA MET A 60 -1.97 -4.68 -10.21
C MET A 60 -1.15 -3.43 -10.54
N GLY A 61 -0.24 -3.03 -9.65
CA GLY A 61 0.65 -1.90 -9.90
C GLY A 61 1.69 -2.18 -11.00
N ILE A 62 2.25 -3.39 -11.06
CA ILE A 62 3.15 -3.84 -12.14
C ILE A 62 2.40 -3.81 -13.49
N LEU A 63 1.21 -4.41 -13.57
CA LEU A 63 0.39 -4.42 -14.79
C LEU A 63 0.04 -2.99 -15.24
N TYR A 64 -0.24 -2.10 -14.30
CA TYR A 64 -0.52 -0.70 -14.62
C TYR A 64 0.71 0.02 -15.23
N LEU A 65 1.90 -0.17 -14.66
CA LEU A 65 3.14 0.42 -15.16
C LEU A 65 3.62 -0.22 -16.48
N PHE A 66 3.29 -1.49 -16.73
CA PHE A 66 3.57 -2.13 -18.01
C PHE A 66 2.74 -1.53 -19.14
N ASN A 67 1.44 -1.28 -18.91
CA ASN A 67 0.49 -0.73 -19.89
C ASN A 67 0.59 0.80 -20.11
N GLU A 68 1.75 1.39 -19.80
CA GLU A 68 2.13 2.78 -20.11
C GLU A 68 1.07 3.83 -19.74
N TYR A 69 0.37 3.66 -18.60
CA TYR A 69 -0.62 4.61 -18.10
C TYR A 69 -1.86 4.83 -18.98
N SER A 70 -2.10 3.93 -19.94
CA SER A 70 -3.24 4.04 -20.86
C SER A 70 -4.59 4.08 -20.13
N LYS A 71 -5.61 4.65 -20.79
CA LYS A 71 -6.99 4.67 -20.26
C LYS A 71 -7.52 3.27 -19.96
N GLN A 72 -7.15 2.29 -20.78
CA GLN A 72 -7.49 0.88 -20.59
C GLN A 72 -6.85 0.32 -19.31
N ALA A 73 -5.65 0.77 -18.96
CA ALA A 73 -4.97 0.39 -17.72
C ALA A 73 -5.51 1.08 -16.46
N SER A 74 -6.41 2.07 -16.59
CA SER A 74 -6.97 2.78 -15.43
C SER A 74 -7.74 1.88 -14.46
N PHE A 75 -8.25 0.73 -14.94
CA PHE A 75 -8.85 -0.29 -14.07
C PHE A 75 -7.82 -0.89 -13.10
N PHE A 76 -6.62 -1.25 -13.58
CA PHE A 76 -5.54 -1.79 -12.74
C PHE A 76 -5.09 -0.78 -11.67
N TYR A 77 -5.02 0.50 -12.00
CA TYR A 77 -4.71 1.55 -11.03
C TYR A 77 -5.79 1.71 -9.95
N LYS A 78 -7.06 1.62 -10.32
CA LYS A 78 -8.17 1.66 -9.34
C LYS A 78 -8.17 0.42 -8.45
N ALA A 79 -7.97 -0.76 -9.03
CA ALA A 79 -7.84 -2.00 -8.28
C ALA A 79 -6.66 -1.93 -7.29
N PHE A 80 -5.51 -1.43 -7.76
CA PHE A 80 -4.34 -1.18 -6.93
C PHE A 80 -4.65 -0.29 -5.72
N LEU A 81 -5.29 0.88 -5.93
CA LEU A 81 -5.67 1.79 -4.85
C LEU A 81 -6.67 1.14 -3.87
N LEU A 82 -7.65 0.39 -4.37
CA LEU A 82 -8.64 -0.31 -3.55
C LEU A 82 -8.00 -1.40 -2.69
N ILE A 83 -7.00 -2.12 -3.22
CA ILE A 83 -6.28 -3.11 -2.44
C ILE A 83 -5.45 -2.44 -1.34
N ILE A 84 -4.82 -1.28 -1.60
CA ILE A 84 -4.15 -0.49 -0.54
C ILE A 84 -5.14 -0.12 0.56
N VAL A 85 -6.34 0.33 0.19
CA VAL A 85 -7.41 0.63 1.15
C VAL A 85 -7.74 -0.60 1.99
N LEU A 86 -7.95 -1.75 1.34
CA LEU A 86 -8.28 -3.00 2.03
C LEU A 86 -7.17 -3.44 3.00
N ILE A 87 -5.91 -3.38 2.57
CA ILE A 87 -4.75 -3.67 3.43
C ILE A 87 -4.71 -2.70 4.62
N THR A 88 -4.94 -1.42 4.39
CA THR A 88 -4.94 -0.39 5.45
C THR A 88 -6.02 -0.68 6.49
N VAL A 89 -7.23 -1.06 6.05
CA VAL A 89 -8.33 -1.45 6.94
C VAL A 89 -8.02 -2.72 7.72
N LEU A 90 -7.44 -3.74 7.08
CA LEU A 90 -7.02 -4.96 7.77
C LEU A 90 -5.98 -4.70 8.86
N VAL A 91 -5.01 -3.81 8.59
CA VAL A 91 -4.00 -3.40 9.57
C VAL A 91 -4.67 -2.64 10.73
N MET A 92 -5.62 -1.74 10.46
CA MET A 92 -6.37 -1.06 11.52
C MET A 92 -7.10 -2.04 12.44
N ILE A 93 -7.81 -3.03 11.86
CA ILE A 93 -8.50 -4.06 12.64
C ILE A 93 -7.50 -4.87 13.49
N SER A 94 -6.34 -5.20 12.93
CA SER A 94 -5.30 -5.92 13.66
C SER A 94 -4.70 -5.10 14.81
N ASP A 95 -4.54 -3.78 14.63
CA ASP A 95 -4.04 -2.88 15.66
C ASP A 95 -5.08 -2.68 16.80
N ASP A 96 -6.38 -2.58 16.45
CA ASP A 96 -7.48 -2.37 17.41
C ASP A 96 -7.78 -3.60 18.29
N ILE A 97 -7.48 -4.81 17.81
CA ILE A 97 -7.65 -6.07 18.57
C ILE A 97 -6.47 -6.29 19.55
N SER A 98 -5.42 -5.49 19.46
CA SER A 98 -4.24 -5.64 20.31
C SER A 98 -4.56 -5.27 21.77
N PRO A 99 -4.23 -6.12 22.76
CA PRO A 99 -4.48 -5.84 24.18
C PRO A 99 -3.67 -4.65 24.74
N ASP A 100 -2.66 -4.17 23.99
CA ASP A 100 -1.77 -3.08 24.39
C ASP A 100 -2.20 -1.72 23.80
N MET A 101 -3.51 -1.44 23.73
CA MET A 101 -4.02 -0.16 23.22
C MET A 101 -3.48 1.03 24.04
N ASN A 102 -2.63 1.83 23.40
CA ASN A 102 -2.09 3.08 23.94
C ASN A 102 -2.51 4.27 23.04
N GLY A 103 -2.41 5.50 23.55
CA GLY A 103 -2.75 6.72 22.81
C GLY A 103 -2.01 6.88 21.48
N LEU A 104 -0.80 6.29 21.36
CA LEU A 104 -0.04 6.27 20.10
C LEU A 104 -0.67 5.36 19.03
N ILE A 105 -1.23 4.21 19.43
CA ILE A 105 -1.92 3.29 18.52
C ILE A 105 -3.23 3.93 18.06
N LEU A 106 -3.96 4.60 18.95
CA LEU A 106 -5.16 5.35 18.59
C LEU A 106 -4.85 6.45 17.55
N ALA A 107 -3.77 7.21 17.75
CA ALA A 107 -3.33 8.23 16.79
C ALA A 107 -2.98 7.62 15.41
N LYS A 108 -2.33 6.45 15.38
CA LYS A 108 -2.04 5.70 14.16
C LYS A 108 -3.33 5.23 13.46
N CYS A 109 -4.31 4.71 14.20
CA CYS A 109 -5.60 4.30 13.63
C CYS A 109 -6.34 5.48 12.99
N VAL A 110 -6.35 6.66 13.64
CA VAL A 110 -6.95 7.89 13.08
C VAL A 110 -6.25 8.30 11.78
N LEU A 111 -4.92 8.27 11.74
CA LEU A 111 -4.16 8.54 10.52
C LEU A 111 -4.50 7.55 9.40
N SER A 112 -4.52 6.25 9.68
CA SER A 112 -4.91 5.22 8.71
C SER A 112 -6.34 5.43 8.19
N GLY A 113 -7.29 5.83 9.05
CA GLY A 113 -8.66 6.15 8.64
C GLY A 113 -8.74 7.32 7.66
N VAL A 114 -7.99 8.40 7.94
CA VAL A 114 -7.90 9.54 7.01
C VAL A 114 -7.22 9.12 5.70
N LYS A 115 -6.22 8.22 5.74
CA LYS A 115 -5.51 7.72 4.56
C LYS A 115 -6.45 6.94 3.65
N VAL A 116 -7.34 6.12 4.22
CA VAL A 116 -8.40 5.42 3.48
C VAL A 116 -9.28 6.42 2.74
N ILE A 117 -9.72 7.50 3.38
CA ILE A 117 -10.54 8.53 2.74
C ILE A 117 -9.79 9.16 1.56
N VAL A 118 -8.52 9.55 1.76
CA VAL A 118 -7.70 10.14 0.70
C VAL A 118 -7.53 9.17 -0.48
N LEU A 119 -7.23 7.89 -0.22
CA LEU A 119 -7.08 6.87 -1.26
C LEU A 119 -8.39 6.64 -2.03
N LEU A 120 -9.54 6.61 -1.34
CA LEU A 120 -10.85 6.49 -1.98
C LEU A 120 -11.16 7.71 -2.87
N LEU A 121 -10.85 8.92 -2.40
CA LEU A 121 -10.94 10.14 -3.21
C LEU A 121 -10.04 10.01 -4.46
N LEU A 122 -8.81 9.51 -4.33
CA LEU A 122 -7.93 9.32 -5.48
C LEU A 122 -8.43 8.25 -6.47
N ALA A 123 -9.06 7.18 -5.96
CA ALA A 123 -9.58 6.09 -6.77
C ALA A 123 -10.84 6.46 -7.57
N PHE A 124 -11.77 7.18 -6.93
CA PHE A 124 -13.11 7.42 -7.50
C PHE A 124 -13.36 8.86 -7.96
N TRP A 125 -12.59 9.86 -7.50
CA TRP A 125 -12.90 11.24 -7.83
C TRP A 125 -12.58 11.57 -9.30
N LYS A 126 -13.63 11.89 -10.04
CA LYS A 126 -13.57 12.25 -11.46
C LYS A 126 -13.05 13.68 -11.57
N ASN A 127 -11.81 13.85 -12.05
CA ASN A 127 -11.13 15.13 -12.31
C ASN A 127 -10.80 16.00 -11.08
N LEU A 128 -9.87 15.54 -10.24
CA LEU A 128 -9.22 16.38 -9.22
C LEU A 128 -8.36 17.53 -9.80
N GLY A 129 -7.80 17.37 -11.01
CA GLY A 129 -6.87 18.32 -11.60
C GLY A 129 -5.44 18.17 -11.05
N LYS A 130 -4.43 18.54 -11.86
CA LYS A 130 -3.01 18.23 -11.60
C LYS A 130 -2.53 18.72 -10.23
N LYS A 131 -2.81 19.99 -9.91
CA LYS A 131 -2.39 20.60 -8.64
C LYS A 131 -3.02 19.91 -7.42
N LYS A 132 -4.34 19.66 -7.43
CA LYS A 132 -5.02 19.03 -6.28
C LYS A 132 -4.63 17.56 -6.09
N SER A 133 -4.42 16.81 -7.18
CA SER A 133 -3.90 15.44 -7.09
C SER A 133 -2.50 15.37 -6.46
N PHE A 134 -1.61 16.32 -6.80
CA PHE A 134 -0.30 16.40 -6.17
C PHE A 134 -0.38 16.77 -4.69
N ILE A 135 -1.28 17.68 -4.31
CA ILE A 135 -1.50 18.03 -2.89
C ILE A 135 -1.97 16.80 -2.10
N LEU A 136 -2.95 16.04 -2.62
CA LEU A 136 -3.42 14.81 -1.97
C LEU A 136 -2.31 13.75 -1.87
N PHE A 137 -1.46 13.66 -2.88
CA PHE A 137 -0.29 12.77 -2.85
C PHE A 137 0.73 13.19 -1.79
N SER A 138 1.02 14.49 -1.67
CA SER A 138 1.89 15.00 -0.59
C SER A 138 1.31 14.74 0.79
N ILE A 139 0.01 14.92 0.98
CA ILE A 139 -0.68 14.57 2.24
C ILE A 139 -0.50 13.09 2.54
N LEU A 140 -0.70 12.22 1.55
CA LEU A 140 -0.54 10.77 1.71
C LEU A 140 0.87 10.41 2.20
N ILE A 141 1.92 10.92 1.55
CA ILE A 141 3.32 10.70 1.99
C ILE A 141 3.53 11.22 3.41
N SER A 142 3.06 12.42 3.73
CA SER A 142 3.21 12.99 5.07
C SER A 142 2.56 12.12 6.14
N MET A 143 1.42 11.49 5.83
CA MET A 143 0.72 10.58 6.73
C MET A 143 1.48 9.26 6.94
N ASP A 144 2.10 8.71 5.89
CA ASP A 144 2.94 7.52 6.02
C ASP A 144 4.21 7.80 6.82
N VAL A 145 4.84 8.96 6.62
CA VAL A 145 5.98 9.41 7.43
C VAL A 145 5.56 9.62 8.89
N ALA A 146 4.43 10.27 9.16
CA ALA A 146 3.92 10.44 10.51
C ALA A 146 3.61 9.09 11.18
N SER A 147 2.98 8.17 10.46
CA SER A 147 2.69 6.82 10.95
C SER A 147 3.96 6.03 11.26
N LEU A 148 4.99 6.17 10.41
CA LEU A 148 6.31 5.57 10.66
C LEU A 148 6.96 6.12 11.93
N ILE A 149 6.93 7.44 12.13
CA ILE A 149 7.47 8.08 13.34
C ILE A 149 6.73 7.57 14.59
N LEU A 150 5.40 7.46 14.55
CA LEU A 150 4.61 6.93 15.66
C LEU A 150 4.98 5.48 15.99
N VAL A 151 5.17 4.64 14.97
CA VAL A 151 5.63 3.25 15.16
C VAL A 151 7.02 3.22 15.80
N LEU A 152 7.97 4.04 15.33
CA LEU A 152 9.32 4.11 15.89
C LEU A 152 9.32 4.57 17.36
N ILE A 153 8.51 5.56 17.71
CA ILE A 153 8.35 6.00 19.11
C ILE A 153 7.75 4.87 19.95
N ASN A 154 6.75 4.17 19.41
CA ASN A 154 6.12 3.07 20.14
C ASN A 154 7.09 1.90 20.37
N MET A 155 8.00 1.61 19.44
CA MET A 155 9.05 0.60 19.61
C MET A 155 10.04 0.90 20.73
N ILE A 156 10.35 2.18 20.94
CA ILE A 156 11.26 2.59 22.03
C ILE A 156 10.58 2.35 23.38
N ASN A 157 9.25 2.52 23.45
CA ASN A 157 8.49 2.47 24.69
C ASN A 157 7.88 1.08 25.00
N THR A 158 7.66 0.27 23.98
CA THR A 158 7.08 -1.07 24.07
C THR A 158 7.75 -1.94 23.02
N SER A 159 8.01 -3.22 23.31
CA SER A 159 8.69 -4.17 22.41
C SER A 159 7.85 -4.52 21.17
N PHE A 160 7.45 -3.51 20.41
CA PHE A 160 6.57 -3.60 19.26
C PHE A 160 7.35 -4.15 18.05
N ASN A 161 6.75 -5.12 17.36
CA ASN A 161 7.37 -5.76 16.19
C ASN A 161 7.32 -4.82 14.97
N PHE A 162 8.48 -4.35 14.54
CA PHE A 162 8.64 -3.58 13.31
C PHE A 162 8.74 -4.49 12.10
N SER A 163 7.81 -4.36 11.16
CA SER A 163 7.93 -4.98 9.86
C SER A 163 8.59 -4.00 8.88
N LEU A 164 9.92 -4.11 8.76
CA LEU A 164 10.69 -3.37 7.73
C LEU A 164 10.10 -3.59 6.33
N MET A 165 9.67 -4.82 6.04
CA MET A 165 9.02 -5.17 4.78
C MET A 165 7.71 -4.40 4.56
N GLY A 166 6.91 -4.20 5.61
CA GLY A 166 5.67 -3.42 5.54
C GLY A 166 5.93 -1.96 5.19
N VAL A 167 6.96 -1.35 5.78
CA VAL A 167 7.35 0.04 5.50
C VAL A 167 7.85 0.19 4.07
N ILE A 168 8.73 -0.71 3.61
CA ILE A 168 9.24 -0.68 2.23
C ILE A 168 8.08 -0.86 1.25
N THR A 169 7.16 -1.80 1.52
CA THR A 169 5.99 -2.04 0.67
C THR A 169 5.08 -0.81 0.60
N ALA A 170 4.86 -0.11 1.71
CA ALA A 170 4.08 1.13 1.75
C ALA A 170 4.73 2.24 0.91
N ILE A 171 6.04 2.48 1.08
CA ILE A 171 6.79 3.49 0.31
C ILE A 171 6.71 3.21 -1.19
N VAL A 172 6.79 1.93 -1.58
CA VAL A 172 6.73 1.51 -2.98
C VAL A 172 5.33 1.62 -3.53
N ALA A 173 4.32 1.35 -2.71
CA ALA A 173 2.94 1.61 -3.07
C ALA A 173 2.74 3.11 -3.35
N ASP A 174 3.25 4.00 -2.49
CA ASP A 174 3.17 5.45 -2.68
C ASP A 174 3.93 5.90 -3.92
N GLY A 175 5.13 5.36 -4.16
CA GLY A 175 5.88 5.60 -5.40
C GLY A 175 5.07 5.21 -6.65
N THR A 176 4.31 4.12 -6.58
CA THR A 176 3.40 3.68 -7.66
C THR A 176 2.23 4.63 -7.83
N VAL A 177 1.65 5.15 -6.74
CA VAL A 177 0.61 6.20 -6.76
C VAL A 177 1.15 7.47 -7.44
N GLY A 178 2.34 7.93 -7.07
CA GLY A 178 3.00 9.11 -7.63
C GLY A 178 3.34 8.97 -9.11
N LEU A 179 3.92 7.83 -9.51
CA LEU A 179 4.18 7.51 -10.92
C LEU A 179 2.87 7.46 -11.72
N GLY A 180 1.81 6.89 -11.15
CA GLY A 180 0.49 6.87 -11.77
C GLY A 180 -0.11 8.25 -11.98
N PHE A 181 0.04 9.19 -11.05
CA PHE A 181 -0.35 10.58 -11.29
C PHE A 181 0.43 11.21 -12.43
N ARG A 182 1.76 11.08 -12.40
CA ARG A 182 2.62 11.62 -13.46
C ARG A 182 2.19 11.08 -14.82
N GLY A 183 2.02 9.77 -14.94
CA GLY A 183 1.59 9.11 -16.17
C GLY A 183 0.20 9.53 -16.64
N LYS A 184 -0.79 9.57 -15.75
CA LYS A 184 -2.17 10.03 -16.06
C LYS A 184 -2.21 11.44 -16.63
N TYR A 185 -1.39 12.37 -16.13
CA TYR A 185 -1.36 13.74 -16.63
C TYR A 185 -0.54 13.89 -17.91
N ILE A 186 0.46 13.03 -18.15
CA ILE A 186 1.17 12.96 -19.43
C ILE A 186 0.21 12.44 -20.53
N ASP A 187 -0.48 11.32 -20.31
CA ASP A 187 -1.47 10.74 -21.24
C ASP A 187 -2.65 11.69 -21.52
N LYS A 188 -3.04 12.52 -20.56
CA LYS A 188 -4.05 13.57 -20.79
C LYS A 188 -3.53 14.75 -21.63
N ALA A 189 -2.28 15.15 -21.45
CA ALA A 189 -1.65 16.20 -22.25
C ALA A 189 -1.42 15.74 -23.70
N GLU A 190 -0.98 14.49 -23.90
CA GLU A 190 -0.79 13.90 -25.23
C GLU A 190 -2.10 13.75 -26.02
N ARG A 191 -3.24 13.59 -25.34
CA ARG A 191 -4.57 13.55 -25.96
C ARG A 191 -5.23 14.93 -26.16
N GLY A 192 -4.53 16.03 -25.86
CA GLY A 192 -5.07 17.39 -25.98
C GLY A 192 -6.27 17.67 -25.06
N SER A 193 -6.39 16.92 -23.96
CA SER A 193 -7.53 16.99 -23.03
C SER A 193 -7.25 17.79 -21.75
N ILE A 194 -6.16 18.57 -21.76
CA ILE A 194 -5.75 19.59 -20.78
C ILE A 194 -5.09 20.74 -21.53
#